data_AF-A0A511A9Z0-F1
#
_entry.id   AF-A0A511A9Z0-F1
#
_cell.length_a   1.000
_cell.length_b   1.000
_cell.length_c   1.000
_cell.angle_alpha   90.00
_cell.angle_beta   90.00
_cell.angle_gamma   90.00
#
_symmetry.space_group_name_H-M   'P 1'
#
loop_
_entity.id
_entity.type
_entity.pdbx_description
1 polymer ?
#
loop_
_entity_poly.entity_id
_entity_poly.type
_entity_poly.pdbx_seq_one_letter_code
_entity_poly.pdbx_strand_id
1 'polypeptide(L)'
;MYILLALIAACALGIGVHYLLPHRDLRGVVVVPATATAASAIIYTVMQWAGVGEGSGWLWLAAIVGALLLAAIAGFALTASRRRSDAAKRAALGI
;
A
#
# COMPACT_ATOMS: atom_id res chain seq x y z
N MET A 1 17.16 4.17 15.94
CA MET A 1 15.79 3.73 15.63
C MET A 1 15.17 4.68 14.62
N TYR A 2 15.36 4.40 13.32
CA TYR A 2 14.97 5.27 12.20
C TYR A 2 13.65 4.87 11.53
N ILE A 3 12.88 3.97 12.15
CA ILE A 3 11.62 3.44 11.62
C ILE A 3 10.63 4.53 11.18
N LEU A 4 10.52 5.64 11.93
CA LEU A 4 9.62 6.74 11.57
C LEU A 4 9.92 7.32 10.16
N LEU A 5 11.19 7.36 9.75
CA LEU A 5 11.56 7.83 8.42
C LEU A 5 11.04 6.88 7.32
N ALA A 6 11.11 5.56 7.55
CA ALA A 6 10.57 4.57 6.63
C ALA A 6 9.04 4.70 6.51
N LEU A 7 8.34 4.86 7.64
CA LEU A 7 6.88 5.07 7.66
C LEU A 7 6.47 6.35 6.92
N ILE A 8 7.15 7.46 7.18
CA ILE A 8 6.86 8.75 6.51
C ILE A 8 7.12 8.63 5.00
N ALA A 9 8.26 8.04 4.60
CA ALA A 9 8.59 7.84 3.20
C ALA A 9 7.55 6.94 2.50
N ALA A 10 7.20 5.81 3.11
CA ALA A 10 6.19 4.90 2.58
C ALA A 10 4.80 5.55 2.50
N CYS A 11 4.42 6.36 3.50
CA CYS A 11 3.16 7.11 3.49
C CYS A 11 3.14 8.12 2.35
N ALA A 12 4.15 8.98 2.25
CA ALA A 12 4.25 10.01 1.22
C ALA A 12 4.25 9.41 -0.20
N LEU A 13 5.04 8.37 -0.44
CA LEU A 13 5.07 7.67 -1.72
C LEU A 13 3.76 6.89 -1.97
N GLY A 14 3.13 6.36 -0.91
CA GLY A 14 1.83 5.70 -0.98
C GLY A 14 0.70 6.64 -1.40
N ILE A 15 0.77 7.92 -1.05
CA ILE A 15 -0.10 8.97 -1.60
C ILE A 15 0.12 9.08 -3.12
N GLY A 16 1.37 9.11 -3.57
CA GLY A 16 1.70 9.07 -5.01
C GLY A 16 1.09 7.86 -5.71
N VAL A 17 1.28 6.65 -5.16
CA VAL A 17 0.69 5.41 -5.68
C VAL A 17 -0.84 5.49 -5.74
N HIS A 18 -1.49 6.06 -4.72
CA HIS A 18 -2.94 6.24 -4.71
C HIS A 18 -3.43 7.04 -5.93
N TYR A 19 -2.73 8.11 -6.29
CA TYR A 19 -3.10 8.97 -7.42
C TYR A 19 -2.71 8.39 -8.78
N LEU A 20 -1.67 7.54 -8.84
CA LEU A 20 -1.26 6.85 -10.06
C LEU A 20 -2.16 5.65 -10.39
N LEU A 21 -2.76 5.01 -9.39
CA LEU A 21 -3.66 3.88 -9.59
C LEU A 21 -5.01 4.31 -10.18
N PRO A 22 -5.54 3.60 -11.19
CA PRO A 22 -6.78 3.98 -11.86
C PRO A 22 -8.01 3.78 -10.97
N HIS A 23 -9.15 4.38 -11.35
CA HIS A 23 -10.45 4.31 -10.66
C HIS A 23 -10.36 4.59 -9.15
N ARG A 24 -9.64 5.66 -8.80
CA ARG A 24 -9.41 6.10 -7.41
C ARG A 24 -10.69 6.55 -6.71
N ASP A 25 -11.70 6.95 -7.48
CA ASP A 25 -13.07 7.25 -7.03
C ASP A 25 -13.75 6.06 -6.34
N LEU A 26 -13.35 4.83 -6.67
CA LEU A 26 -13.94 3.62 -6.11
C LEU A 26 -13.30 3.16 -4.79
N ARG A 27 -12.33 3.90 -4.23
CA ARG A 27 -11.66 3.57 -2.96
C ARG A 27 -11.46 4.81 -2.10
N GLY A 28 -11.35 4.62 -0.79
CA GLY A 28 -11.03 5.74 0.12
C GLY A 28 -9.63 6.29 -0.14
N VAL A 29 -9.46 7.61 0.02
CA VAL A 29 -8.17 8.30 -0.21
C VAL A 29 -7.04 7.78 0.68
N VAL A 30 -7.38 7.35 1.89
CA VAL A 30 -6.41 6.88 2.90
C VAL A 30 -6.02 5.41 2.72
N VAL A 31 -6.77 4.61 1.94
CA VAL A 31 -6.57 3.15 1.86
C VAL A 31 -5.15 2.79 1.45
N VAL A 32 -4.69 3.29 0.30
CA VAL A 32 -3.35 2.96 -0.23
C VAL A 32 -2.22 3.53 0.66
N PRO A 33 -2.23 4.81 1.08
CA PRO A 33 -1.21 5.34 1.99
C PRO A 33 -1.13 4.61 3.33
N ALA A 34 -2.28 4.28 3.94
CA ALA A 34 -2.32 3.56 5.21
C ALA A 34 -1.79 2.13 5.06
N THR A 35 -2.14 1.42 3.98
CA THR A 35 -1.60 0.09 3.71
C THR A 35 -0.08 0.13 3.50
N ALA A 36 0.43 1.12 2.75
CA ALA A 36 1.87 1.30 2.59
C ALA A 36 2.57 1.55 3.93
N THR A 37 2.02 2.44 4.76
CA THR A 37 2.59 2.76 6.07
C THR A 37 2.60 1.55 7.00
N ALA A 38 1.50 0.81 7.07
CA ALA A 38 1.38 -0.40 7.89
C ALA A 38 2.33 -1.51 7.41
N ALA A 39 2.39 -1.75 6.09
CA ALA A 39 3.30 -2.72 5.51
C ALA A 39 4.77 -2.34 5.78
N SER A 40 5.12 -1.06 5.68
CA SER A 40 6.46 -0.56 5.98
C SER A 40 6.84 -0.81 7.44
N ALA A 41 5.93 -0.52 8.37
CA ALA A 41 6.13 -0.76 9.79
C ALA A 41 6.37 -2.25 10.10
N ILE A 42 5.58 -3.14 9.49
CA ILE A 42 5.71 -4.58 9.65
C ILE A 42 7.06 -5.05 9.09
N ILE A 43 7.39 -4.71 7.84
CA ILE A 43 8.62 -5.14 7.17
C ILE A 43 9.86 -4.65 7.93
N TYR A 44 9.90 -3.36 8.28
CA TYR A 44 11.02 -2.78 9.02
C TYR A 44 11.23 -3.51 10.35
N THR A 45 10.16 -3.69 11.13
CA THR A 45 10.22 -4.33 12.45
C THR A 45 10.69 -5.78 12.35
N VAL A 46 10.15 -6.55 11.39
CA VAL A 46 10.55 -7.94 11.17
C VAL A 46 12.02 -8.05 10.77
N MET A 47 12.51 -7.17 9.89
CA MET A 47 13.92 -7.16 9.50
C MET A 47 14.85 -6.78 10.66
N GLN A 48 14.43 -5.84 11.51
CA GLN A 48 15.19 -5.46 12.69
C GLN A 48 15.27 -6.62 13.70
N TRP A 49 14.18 -7.36 13.89
CA TRP A 49 14.16 -8.58 14.71
C TRP A 49 14.99 -9.71 14.11
N ALA A 50 15.10 -9.77 12.78
CA ALA A 50 16.00 -10.68 12.08
C ALA A 50 17.49 -10.24 12.14
N GLY A 51 17.80 -9.14 12.83
CA GLY A 51 19.18 -8.65 13.01
C GLY A 51 19.71 -7.78 11.86
N VAL A 52 18.87 -7.39 10.90
CA VAL A 52 19.29 -6.45 9.84
C VAL A 52 19.41 -5.05 10.45
N GLY A 53 20.60 -4.47 10.38
CA GLY A 53 20.86 -3.14 10.93
C GLY A 53 20.26 -2.00 10.12
N GLU A 54 19.99 -0.86 10.77
CA GLU A 54 19.39 0.33 10.15
C GLU A 54 20.29 0.99 9.09
N GLY A 55 21.58 0.70 9.09
CA GLY A 55 22.52 1.11 8.04
C GLY A 55 22.45 0.27 6.76
N SER A 56 21.68 -0.82 6.76
CA SER A 56 21.54 -1.71 5.60
C SER A 56 20.59 -1.12 4.57
N GLY A 57 21.08 -0.85 3.35
CA GLY A 57 20.24 -0.42 2.23
C GLY A 57 19.11 -1.40 1.90
N TRP A 58 19.30 -2.70 2.18
CA TRP A 58 18.27 -3.73 1.97
C TRP A 58 17.06 -3.55 2.90
N LEU A 59 17.28 -3.08 4.12
CA LEU A 59 16.21 -2.79 5.06
C LEU A 59 15.31 -1.69 4.50
N TRP A 60 15.91 -0.59 4.04
CA TRP A 60 15.21 0.54 3.44
C TRP A 60 14.49 0.16 2.15
N LEU A 61 15.16 -0.61 1.28
CA LEU A 61 14.57 -1.07 0.03
C LEU A 61 13.33 -1.93 0.29
N ALA A 62 13.43 -2.92 1.18
CA ALA A 62 12.30 -3.79 1.51
C ALA A 62 11.16 -3.01 2.20
N ALA A 63 11.49 -2.19 3.20
CA ALA A 63 10.49 -1.46 3.98
C ALA A 63 9.76 -0.38 3.18
N ILE A 64 10.39 0.23 2.17
CA ILE A 64 9.75 1.24 1.33
C ILE A 64 9.18 0.60 0.06
N VAL A 65 10.01 -0.01 -0.78
CA VAL A 65 9.57 -0.54 -2.08
C VAL A 65 8.63 -1.74 -1.89
N GLY A 66 8.95 -2.65 -0.98
CA GLY A 66 8.07 -3.78 -0.66
C GLY A 66 6.71 -3.32 -0.16
N ALA A 67 6.67 -2.31 0.71
CA ALA A 67 5.43 -1.73 1.21
C ALA A 67 4.60 -1.05 0.11
N LEU A 68 5.24 -0.31 -0.80
CA LEU A 68 4.55 0.32 -1.93
C LEU A 68 3.97 -0.71 -2.90
N LEU A 69 4.70 -1.80 -3.17
CA LEU A 69 4.20 -2.90 -3.99
C LEU A 69 2.97 -3.56 -3.35
N LEU A 70 3.01 -3.85 -2.05
CA LEU A 70 1.87 -4.41 -1.33
C LEU A 70 0.67 -3.47 -1.35
N ALA A 71 0.88 -2.17 -1.12
CA ALA A 71 -0.18 -1.17 -1.18
C ALA A 71 -0.78 -1.02 -2.59
N ALA A 72 0.07 -1.08 -3.62
CA ALA A 72 -0.38 -1.03 -5.01
C ALA A 72 -1.25 -2.23 -5.37
N ILE A 73 -0.80 -3.44 -5.00
CA ILE A 73 -1.54 -4.69 -5.21
C ILE A 73 -2.88 -4.65 -4.47
N ALA A 74 -2.88 -4.26 -3.19
CA ALA A 74 -4.09 -4.16 -2.38
C ALA A 74 -5.08 -3.13 -2.96
N GLY A 75 -4.59 -1.96 -3.35
CA GLY A 75 -5.40 -0.91 -3.96
C GLY A 75 -6.02 -1.33 -5.30
N PHE A 76 -5.23 -1.99 -6.16
CA PHE A 76 -5.71 -2.51 -7.43
C PHE A 76 -6.75 -3.62 -7.24
N ALA A 77 -6.46 -4.60 -6.36
CA ALA A 77 -7.37 -5.72 -6.09
C ALA A 77 -8.71 -5.25 -5.51
N LEU A 78 -8.69 -4.30 -4.57
CA LEU A 78 -9.91 -3.71 -4.01
C LEU A 78 -10.75 -3.03 -5.09
N THR A 79 -10.12 -2.20 -5.91
CA THR A 79 -10.81 -1.50 -7.00
C THR A 79 -11.36 -2.49 -8.04
N ALA A 80 -10.61 -3.52 -8.43
CA ALA A 80 -11.06 -4.53 -9.36
C ALA A 80 -12.27 -5.33 -8.82
N SER A 81 -12.24 -5.69 -7.54
CA SER A 81 -13.35 -6.37 -6.86
C SER A 81 -14.61 -5.51 -6.85
N ARG A 82 -14.48 -4.22 -6.47
CA ARG A 82 -15.62 -3.28 -6.46
C ARG A 82 -16.25 -3.13 -7.84
N ARG A 83 -15.44 -2.97 -8.89
CA ARG A 83 -15.96 -2.86 -10.27
C ARG A 83 -16.75 -4.10 -10.69
N ARG A 84 -16.28 -5.31 -10.35
CA ARG A 84 -16.98 -6.55 -10.67
C ARG A 84 -18.32 -6.65 -9.94
N SER A 85 -18.34 -6.33 -8.64
CA SER A 85 -19.54 -6.33 -7.83
C SER A 85 -20.57 -5.30 -8.30
N ASP A 86 -20.13 -4.10 -8.65
CA ASP A 86 -21.00 -3.04 -9.16
C ASP A 86 -21.59 -3.40 -10.52
N ALA A 87 -20.79 -3.99 -11.42
CA ALA A 87 -21.27 -4.47 -12.72
C ALA A 87 -22.29 -5.61 -12.58
N ALA A 88 -22.04 -6.58 -11.69
CA ALA A 88 -22.98 -7.66 -11.40
C ALA A 88 -24.30 -7.13 -10.83
N LYS A 89 -24.23 -6.12 -9.95
CA LYS A 89 -25.42 -5.51 -9.36
C LYS A 89 -26.22 -4.67 -10.36
N ARG A 90 -25.56 -3.96 -11.26
CA ARG A 90 -26.21 -3.25 -12.38
C ARG A 90 -26.95 -4.21 -13.31
N ALA A 91 -26.29 -5.30 -13.71
CA ALA A 91 -26.92 -6.35 -14.51
C ALA A 91 -28.14 -6.97 -13.82
N ALA A 92 -28.08 -7.22 -12.50
CA ALA A 92 -29.21 -7.75 -11.74
C ALA A 92 -30.38 -6.75 -11.61
N LEU A 93 -30.12 -5.45 -11.71
CA LEU A 93 -31.12 -4.38 -11.67
C LEU A 93 -31.64 -3.99 -13.06
N GLY A 94 -31.06 -4.53 -14.15
CA GLY A 94 -31.46 -4.22 -15.52
C GLY A 94 -31.07 -2.80 -15.98
N ILE A 95 -30.06 -2.19 -15.36
CA ILE A 95 -29.50 -0.86 -15.71
C ILE A 95 -28.03 -0.94 -16.11
#